data_AF-A0A519EG98-F1
#
_entry.id   AF-A0A519EG98-F1
#
_cell.length_a   1.000
_cell.length_b   1.000
_cell.length_c   1.000
_cell.angle_alpha   90.00
_cell.angle_beta   90.00
_cell.angle_gamma   90.00
#
_symmetry.space_group_name_H-M   'P 1'
#
loop_
_entity.id
_entity.type
_entity.pdbx_description
1 polymer ?
#
loop_
_entity_poly.entity_id
_entity_poly.type
_entity_poly.pdbx_seq_one_letter_code
_entity_poly.pdbx_strand_id
1 'polypeptide(L)'
;MLLDLNDASTIVEWWAVYPQRHGALLADWAQRRPEHRGAILEARRRINADPAKRGLLERSRAELRRNGAAVAPPTHDELAAGEVGLAAAP
;
A
#
# COMPACT_ATOMS: atom_id res chain seq x y z
N MET A 1 11.36 -0.06 6.94
CA MET A 1 11.83 -0.59 5.65
C MET A 1 11.69 0.52 4.61
N LEU A 2 12.72 0.77 3.80
CA LEU A 2 12.66 1.80 2.76
C LEU A 2 11.88 1.25 1.57
N LEU A 3 10.83 1.95 1.15
CA LEU A 3 10.05 1.60 -0.02
C LEU A 3 10.73 2.20 -1.26
N ASP A 4 11.28 1.33 -2.11
CA ASP A 4 11.65 1.71 -3.47
C ASP A 4 10.55 1.26 -4.44
N LEU A 5 10.07 2.17 -5.30
CA LEU A 5 8.99 1.89 -6.27
C LEU A 5 9.50 1.36 -7.61
N ASN A 6 10.82 1.28 -7.81
CA ASN A 6 11.43 0.69 -9.01
C ASN A 6 11.77 -0.78 -8.81
N ASP A 7 11.94 -1.23 -7.56
CA ASP A 7 12.16 -2.62 -7.21
C ASP A 7 10.86 -3.32 -6.79
N ALA A 8 10.52 -4.42 -7.46
CA ALA A 8 9.32 -5.16 -7.14
C ALA A 8 9.41 -5.88 -5.79
N SER A 9 10.61 -6.20 -5.30
CA SER A 9 10.80 -6.98 -4.07
C SER A 9 10.53 -6.12 -2.84
N THR A 10 11.07 -4.90 -2.80
CA THR A 10 10.80 -3.90 -1.76
C THR A 10 9.31 -3.57 -1.66
N ILE A 11 8.62 -3.45 -2.81
CA ILE A 11 7.16 -3.24 -2.86
C ILE A 11 6.40 -4.42 -2.23
N VAL A 12 6.80 -5.66 -2.53
CA VAL A 12 6.15 -6.87 -1.98
C VAL A 12 6.34 -6.97 -0.47
N GLU A 13 7.55 -6.72 0.01
CA GLU A 13 7.86 -6.73 1.45
C GLU A 13 7.14 -5.62 2.19
N TRP A 14 7.17 -4.39 1.66
CA TRP A 14 6.38 -3.27 2.19
C TRP A 14 4.89 -3.59 2.23
N TRP A 15 4.34 -4.15 1.14
CA TRP A 15 2.92 -4.54 1.08
C TRP A 15 2.57 -5.59 2.15
N ALA A 16 3.47 -6.55 2.40
CA ALA A 16 3.22 -7.63 3.35
C ALA A 16 3.14 -7.16 4.82
N VAL A 17 3.73 -6.01 5.16
CA VAL A 17 3.64 -5.43 6.52
C VAL A 17 2.21 -5.01 6.85
N TYR A 18 1.50 -4.39 5.90
CA TYR A 18 0.10 -4.00 6.11
C TYR A 18 -0.74 -4.06 4.82
N PRO A 19 -1.12 -5.29 4.39
CA PRO A 19 -1.70 -5.52 3.07
C PRO A 19 -3.05 -4.83 2.86
N GLN A 20 -3.79 -4.55 3.94
CA GLN A 20 -5.06 -3.81 3.91
C GLN A 20 -4.88 -2.38 3.42
N ARG A 21 -3.99 -1.61 4.07
CA ARG A 21 -3.74 -0.20 3.71
C ARG A 21 -2.93 -0.10 2.43
N HIS A 22 -1.90 -0.93 2.32
CA HIS A 22 -0.94 -0.88 1.21
C HIS A 22 -1.53 -1.40 -0.10
N GLY A 23 -2.49 -2.33 -0.05
CA GLY A 23 -3.16 -2.84 -1.25
C GLY A 23 -3.93 -1.77 -2.02
N ALA A 24 -4.64 -0.88 -1.31
CA ALA A 24 -5.36 0.24 -1.92
C ALA A 24 -4.39 1.28 -2.52
N LEU A 25 -3.33 1.62 -1.78
CA LEU A 25 -2.29 2.55 -2.24
C LEU A 25 -1.56 2.05 -3.50
N LEU A 26 -1.25 0.74 -3.56
CA LEU A 26 -0.63 0.13 -4.74
C LEU A 26 -1.49 0.25 -6.00
N ALA A 27 -2.81 0.14 -5.87
CA ALA A 27 -3.74 0.31 -7.00
C ALA A 27 -3.81 1.78 -7.45
N ASP A 28 -3.83 2.72 -6.51
CA ASP A 28 -3.82 4.17 -6.79
C ASP A 28 -2.50 4.62 -7.42
N TRP A 29 -1.35 4.18 -6.89
CA TRP A 29 -0.04 4.50 -7.44
C TRP A 29 0.19 3.93 -8.84
N ALA A 30 -0.35 2.74 -9.14
CA ALA A 30 -0.30 2.19 -10.50
C ALA A 30 -1.01 3.07 -11.55
N GLN A 31 -1.98 3.89 -11.12
CA GLN A 31 -2.70 4.82 -11.98
C GLN A 31 -2.01 6.19 -12.05
N ARG A 32 -1.50 6.70 -10.92
CA ARG A 32 -0.93 8.05 -10.81
C ARG A 32 0.55 8.14 -11.20
N ARG A 33 1.30 7.04 -11.10
CA ARG A 33 2.77 6.99 -11.35
C ARG A 33 3.10 5.99 -12.47
N PRO A 34 2.85 6.35 -13.74
CA PRO A 34 3.09 5.46 -14.87
C PRO A 34 4.55 4.99 -14.98
N GLU A 35 5.51 5.81 -14.53
CA GLU A 35 6.94 5.50 -14.53
C GLU A 35 7.30 4.27 -13.67
N HIS A 36 6.56 4.02 -12.59
CA HIS A 36 6.78 2.87 -11.69
C HIS A 36 5.79 1.73 -11.95
N ARG A 37 4.89 1.88 -12.92
CA ARG A 37 3.82 0.92 -13.19
C ARG A 37 4.35 -0.48 -13.47
N GLY A 38 5.50 -0.60 -14.14
CA GLY A 38 6.15 -1.88 -14.41
C GLY A 38 6.47 -2.67 -13.13
N ALA A 39 7.22 -2.07 -12.22
CA ALA A 39 7.60 -2.67 -10.95
C ALA A 39 6.39 -2.96 -10.05
N ILE A 40 5.40 -2.06 -10.01
CA ILE A 40 4.14 -2.25 -9.29
C ILE A 40 3.35 -3.45 -9.82
N LEU A 41 3.26 -3.60 -11.15
CA LEU A 41 2.57 -4.74 -11.76
C LEU A 41 3.32 -6.05 -11.50
N GLU A 42 4.65 -6.02 -11.55
CA GLU A 42 5.46 -7.19 -11.21
C GLU A 42 5.30 -7.59 -9.74
N ALA A 43 5.33 -6.64 -8.81
CA ALA A 43 5.06 -6.87 -7.39
C ALA A 43 3.68 -7.53 -7.18
N ARG A 44 2.64 -7.04 -7.88
CA ARG A 44 1.30 -7.67 -7.85
C ARG A 44 1.33 -9.10 -8.38
N ARG A 45 2.08 -9.40 -9.44
CA ARG A 45 2.21 -10.78 -9.94
C ARG A 45 2.86 -11.67 -8.88
N ARG A 46 3.94 -11.22 -8.25
CA ARG A 46 4.63 -11.97 -7.18
C ARG A 46 3.71 -12.22 -5.98
N ILE A 47 2.94 -11.23 -5.54
CA ILE A 47 1.94 -11.38 -4.47
C ILE A 47 0.88 -12.42 -4.82
N ASN A 48 0.41 -12.47 -6.07
CA ASN A 48 -0.60 -13.44 -6.49
C ASN A 48 -0.03 -14.86 -6.71
N ALA A 49 1.25 -14.95 -7.10
CA ALA A 49 1.93 -16.23 -7.30
C ALA A 49 2.28 -16.92 -5.97
N ASP A 50 2.51 -16.14 -4.90
CA ASP A 50 2.79 -16.67 -3.57
C ASP A 50 1.49 -17.02 -2.83
N PRO A 51 1.27 -18.30 -2.46
CA PRO A 51 0.01 -18.73 -1.84
C PRO A 51 -0.21 -18.14 -0.43
N ALA A 52 0.85 -17.87 0.34
CA ALA A 52 0.73 -17.26 1.65
C ALA A 52 0.32 -15.78 1.55
N LYS A 53 0.91 -15.06 0.59
CA LYS A 53 0.56 -13.67 0.28
C LYS A 53 -0.82 -13.57 -0.35
N ARG A 54 -1.22 -14.53 -1.18
CA ARG A 54 -2.58 -14.60 -1.72
C ARG A 54 -3.62 -14.72 -0.60
N GLY A 55 -3.37 -15.56 0.40
CA GLY A 55 -4.24 -15.66 1.58
C GLY A 55 -4.33 -14.36 2.40
N LEU A 56 -3.26 -13.55 2.45
CA LEU A 56 -3.30 -12.21 3.04
C LEU A 56 -4.14 -11.24 2.21
N LEU A 57 -4.01 -11.26 0.89
CA LEU A 57 -4.79 -10.43 -0.03
C LEU A 57 -6.29 -10.74 0.04
N GLU A 58 -6.65 -12.02 0.10
CA GLU A 58 -8.05 -12.46 0.20
C GLU A 58 -8.67 -12.03 1.54
N ARG A 59 -7.93 -12.18 2.65
CA ARG A 59 -8.36 -11.68 3.96
C ARG A 59 -8.55 -10.17 3.97
N SER A 60 -7.58 -9.43 3.44
CA SER A 60 -7.66 -7.98 3.30
C SER A 60 -8.89 -7.55 2.48
N ARG A 61 -9.19 -8.21 1.36
CA ARG A 61 -10.39 -7.94 0.56
C ARG A 61 -11.68 -8.28 1.29
N ALA A 62 -11.69 -9.32 2.10
CA ALA A 62 -12.84 -9.70 2.91
C ALA A 62 -13.08 -8.71 4.07
N GLU A 63 -12.02 -8.18 4.67
CA GLU A 63 -12.08 -7.13 5.68
C GLU A 63 -12.54 -5.79 5.10
N LEU A 64 -12.01 -5.37 3.95
CA LEU A 64 -12.49 -4.18 3.22
C LEU A 64 -13.98 -4.26 2.89
N ARG A 65 -14.45 -5.44 2.46
CA ARG A 65 -15.88 -5.68 2.22
C ARG A 65 -16.71 -5.62 3.50
N ARG A 66 -16.18 -6.09 4.63
CA ARG A 66 -16.84 -5.99 5.94
C ARG A 66 -16.86 -4.57 6.49
N ASN A 67 -15.80 -3.81 6.26
CA ASN A 67 -15.63 -2.44 6.75
C ASN A 67 -16.15 -1.37 5.76
N GLY A 68 -16.88 -1.76 4.71
CA GLY A 68 -17.30 -0.95 3.56
C GLY A 68 -18.28 0.20 3.83
N ALA A 69 -18.24 0.84 5.01
CA ALA A 69 -19.02 2.05 5.31
C ALA A 69 -18.18 3.32 5.55
N ALA A 70 -16.89 3.23 5.92
CA ALA A 70 -16.11 4.45 6.20
C ALA A 70 -14.60 4.22 6.27
N VAL A 71 -13.91 4.07 5.14
CA VAL A 71 -12.50 4.43 5.07
C VAL A 71 -12.27 5.10 3.72
N ALA A 72 -12.37 6.43 3.71
CA ALA A 72 -11.76 7.22 2.67
C ALA A 72 -10.27 6.81 2.60
N PRO A 73 -9.70 6.59 1.40
CA PRO A 73 -8.28 6.29 1.29
C PRO A 73 -7.51 7.43 1.95
N PRO A 74 -6.53 7.15 2.84
CA PRO A 74 -5.65 8.20 3.34
C PRO A 74 -4.94 8.79 2.13
N THR A 75 -5.30 10.02 1.78
CA THR A 75 -4.59 10.82 0.80
C THR A 75 -3.13 10.90 1.23
N HIS A 76 -2.23 10.80 0.26
CA HIS A 76 -0.77 10.71 0.42
C HIS A 76 -0.15 11.81 1.31
N ASP A 77 -0.89 12.87 1.62
CA ASP A 77 -0.53 13.99 2.48
C ASP A 77 -0.23 13.57 3.94
N GLU A 78 -0.93 12.57 4.48
CA GLU A 78 -0.78 12.20 5.90
C GLU A 78 0.43 11.30 6.20
N LEU A 79 1.05 10.68 5.19
CA LEU A 79 2.23 9.83 5.39
C LEU A 79 3.57 10.59 5.27
N ALA A 80 3.56 11.80 4.69
CA ALA A 80 4.71 12.69 4.65
C ALA A 80 4.75 13.66 5.84
N ALA A 81 3.62 13.92 6.50
CA ALA A 81 3.51 14.82 7.66
C ALA A 81 3.94 14.17 8.99
N GLY A 82 4.83 13.18 8.94
CA GLY A 82 5.39 12.53 10.14
C GLY A 82 6.48 13.35 10.83
N GLU A 83 7.02 14.40 10.21
CA GLU A 83 8.17 15.13 10.76
C GLU A 83 8.11 16.64 10.46
N VAL A 84 7.24 17.39 11.14
CA VAL A 84 7.48 18.82 11.44
C VAL A 84 6.54 19.30 12.55
N GLY A 85 7.12 19.85 13.63
CA GLY A 85 6.45 20.88 14.42
C GLY A 85 6.09 20.55 15.86
N LEU A 86 7.10 20.32 16.70
CA LEU A 86 7.09 20.88 18.04
C LEU A 86 6.70 22.38 17.97
N ALA A 87 5.55 22.77 18.54
CA ALA A 87 5.36 23.96 19.39
C ALA A 87 3.93 24.51 19.41
N ALA A 88 3.54 24.93 20.62
CA ALA A 88 2.62 26.01 20.98
C ALA A 88 1.13 25.68 21.18
N ALA A 89 0.78 25.77 22.47
CA ALA A 89 -0.54 25.97 23.05
C ALA A 89 -1.20 27.30 22.59
N PRO A 90 -2.45 27.54 22.97
CA PRO A 90 -2.67 28.33 24.20
C PRO A 90 -3.44 27.61 25.31
#